data_AF-A0A943JKV1-F1
#
_entry.id   AF-A0A943JKV1-F1
#
_cell.length_a   1.000
_cell.length_b   1.000
_cell.length_c   1.000
_cell.angle_alpha   90.00
_cell.angle_beta   90.00
_cell.angle_gamma   90.00
#
_symmetry.space_group_name_H-M   'P 1'
#
loop_
_entity.id
_entity.type
_entity.pdbx_description
1 polymer ?
#
loop_
_entity_poly.entity_id
_entity_poly.type
_entity_poly.pdbx_seq_one_letter_code
_entity_poly.pdbx_strand_id
1 'polypeptide(L)'
;MSSYTDYLNLFKWDPQTDADEEFDIEKALNENWDKIDKKLKDYITNMDKTIGDFQTSITQQIENFETSINQTVQNLADSISSTQAFHRYKLIIDETTENGAEVILPCNYKVGAEVLDVYLNGERLVKADSADTEGHYYEVGEKDSISNKIKITADWKLEDEDLLDLSVRGEYDDSE
;
A
#
# COMPACT_ATOMS: atom_id res chain seq x y z
N MET A 1 -31.81 12.38 64.69
CA MET A 1 -32.56 11.18 64.24
C MET A 1 -31.63 10.44 63.32
N SER A 2 -31.61 9.12 63.40
CA SER A 2 -30.92 8.25 62.44
C SER A 2 -31.09 8.71 60.98
N SER A 3 -30.06 8.46 60.17
CA SER A 3 -29.97 8.94 58.79
C SER A 3 -29.44 7.84 57.85
N TYR A 4 -29.36 8.16 56.56
CA TYR A 4 -28.82 7.25 55.55
C TYR A 4 -27.71 7.92 54.73
N THR A 5 -26.79 7.13 54.17
CA THR A 5 -25.79 7.64 53.22
C THR A 5 -26.38 7.87 51.84
N ASP A 6 -25.89 8.88 51.13
CA ASP A 6 -26.49 9.31 49.85
C ASP A 6 -26.36 8.28 48.71
N TYR A 7 -25.22 7.58 48.65
CA TYR A 7 -24.88 6.71 47.51
C TYR A 7 -25.25 5.23 47.73
N LEU A 8 -25.05 4.76 48.96
CA LEU A 8 -25.21 3.35 49.31
C LEU A 8 -26.46 3.10 50.16
N ASN A 9 -27.16 4.16 50.59
CA ASN A 9 -28.33 4.09 51.46
C ASN A 9 -28.08 3.24 52.71
N LEU A 10 -26.90 3.42 53.32
CA LEU A 10 -26.48 2.73 54.53
C LEU A 10 -27.04 3.47 55.73
N PHE A 11 -27.63 2.72 56.65
CA PHE A 11 -28.21 3.26 57.87
C PHE A 11 -27.10 3.78 58.81
N LYS A 12 -27.32 4.95 59.42
CA LYS A 12 -26.43 5.59 60.39
C LYS A 12 -27.21 5.93 61.66
N TRP A 13 -26.87 5.24 62.75
CA TRP A 13 -27.45 5.48 64.07
C TRP A 13 -27.06 6.85 64.63
N ASP A 14 -27.99 7.60 65.22
CA ASP A 14 -27.72 8.86 65.91
C ASP A 14 -27.69 8.62 67.43
N PRO A 15 -26.51 8.64 68.06
CA PRO A 15 -26.37 8.31 69.47
C PRO A 15 -26.98 9.36 70.41
N GLN A 16 -27.40 10.54 69.91
CA GLN A 16 -28.03 11.58 70.72
C GLN A 16 -29.54 11.49 70.69
N THR A 17 -30.13 11.21 69.53
CA THR A 17 -31.59 11.17 69.40
C THR A 17 -32.16 9.78 69.56
N ASP A 18 -31.37 8.75 69.34
CA ASP A 18 -31.81 7.35 69.33
C ASP A 18 -31.22 6.61 70.56
N ALA A 19 -30.93 7.35 71.63
CA ALA A 19 -30.25 6.86 72.83
C ALA A 19 -31.10 5.87 73.66
N ASP A 20 -32.43 5.98 73.55
CA ASP A 20 -33.39 5.13 74.26
C ASP A 20 -33.76 3.86 73.46
N GLU A 21 -33.30 3.74 72.21
CA GLU A 21 -33.54 2.58 71.35
C GLU A 21 -32.45 1.50 71.57
N GLU A 22 -32.84 0.21 71.56
CA GLU A 22 -31.89 -0.91 71.61
C GLU A 22 -31.14 -1.02 70.28
N PHE A 23 -29.84 -1.28 70.35
CA PHE A 23 -29.00 -1.39 69.16
C PHE A 23 -29.41 -2.60 68.31
N ASP A 24 -29.97 -2.33 67.13
CA ASP A 24 -30.35 -3.34 66.15
C ASP A 24 -29.15 -3.70 65.26
N ILE A 25 -28.51 -4.82 65.57
CA ILE A 25 -27.36 -5.36 64.82
C ILE A 25 -27.71 -5.65 63.36
N GLU A 26 -28.92 -6.14 63.10
CA GLU A 26 -29.34 -6.52 61.74
C GLU A 26 -29.39 -5.26 60.86
N LYS A 27 -30.10 -4.24 61.34
CA LYS A 27 -30.28 -2.96 60.64
C LYS A 27 -28.99 -2.15 60.54
N ALA A 28 -28.21 -2.08 61.62
CA ALA A 28 -27.02 -1.23 61.67
C ALA A 28 -25.80 -1.85 60.98
N LEU A 29 -25.70 -3.18 60.93
CA LEU A 29 -24.53 -3.90 60.41
C LEU A 29 -24.86 -4.82 59.24
N ASN A 30 -25.64 -5.88 59.44
CA ASN A 30 -25.83 -6.92 58.43
C ASN A 30 -26.45 -6.36 57.14
N GLU A 31 -27.54 -5.60 57.23
CA GLU A 31 -28.17 -4.96 56.08
C GLU A 31 -27.23 -3.98 55.37
N ASN A 32 -26.38 -3.29 56.11
CA ASN A 32 -25.40 -2.37 55.55
C ASN A 32 -24.30 -3.13 54.79
N TRP A 33 -23.82 -4.26 55.32
CA TRP A 33 -22.87 -5.12 54.65
C TRP A 33 -23.43 -5.71 53.36
N ASP A 34 -24.66 -6.20 53.38
CA ASP A 34 -25.35 -6.74 52.20
C ASP A 34 -25.51 -5.67 51.11
N LYS A 35 -25.84 -4.43 51.49
CA LYS A 35 -25.91 -3.30 50.55
C LYS A 35 -24.55 -2.99 49.93
N ILE A 36 -23.47 -3.01 50.71
CA ILE A 36 -22.12 -2.76 50.21
C ILE A 36 -21.70 -3.87 49.23
N ASP A 37 -21.89 -5.14 49.61
CA ASP A 37 -21.52 -6.28 48.77
C ASP A 37 -22.26 -6.26 47.43
N LYS A 38 -23.58 -6.07 47.47
CA LYS A 38 -24.39 -5.94 46.27
C LYS A 38 -23.94 -4.79 45.37
N LYS A 39 -23.73 -3.60 45.94
CA LYS A 39 -23.31 -2.41 45.19
C LYS A 39 -21.94 -2.59 44.56
N LEU A 40 -21.01 -3.23 45.27
CA LEU A 40 -19.68 -3.55 44.75
C LEU A 40 -19.78 -4.53 43.58
N LYS A 41 -20.58 -5.58 43.71
CA LYS A 41 -20.83 -6.56 42.64
C LYS A 41 -21.43 -5.90 41.40
N ASP A 42 -22.45 -5.05 41.57
CA ASP A 42 -23.09 -4.34 40.48
C ASP A 42 -22.10 -3.39 39.78
N TYR A 43 -21.26 -2.68 40.55
CA TYR A 43 -20.24 -1.78 40.02
C TYR A 43 -19.19 -2.52 39.20
N ILE A 44 -18.65 -3.63 39.72
CA ILE A 44 -17.68 -4.48 39.00
C ILE A 44 -18.30 -5.03 37.71
N THR A 45 -19.53 -5.55 37.77
CA THR A 45 -20.23 -6.10 36.60
C THR A 45 -20.42 -5.04 35.50
N ASN A 46 -20.77 -3.81 35.88
CA ASN A 46 -20.92 -2.71 34.92
C ASN A 46 -19.59 -2.26 34.32
N MET A 47 -18.52 -2.24 35.13
CA MET A 47 -17.16 -1.98 34.65
C MET A 47 -16.71 -3.05 33.65
N ASP A 48 -16.88 -4.33 33.98
CA ASP A 48 -16.52 -5.46 33.10
C ASP A 48 -17.25 -5.38 31.77
N LYS A 49 -18.54 -5.03 31.79
CA LYS A 49 -19.33 -4.80 30.58
C LYS A 49 -18.75 -3.66 29.75
N THR A 50 -18.45 -2.52 30.38
CA THR A 50 -17.89 -1.34 29.70
C THR A 50 -16.53 -1.64 29.08
N ILE A 51 -15.69 -2.41 29.79
CA ILE A 51 -14.39 -2.87 29.28
C ILE A 51 -14.59 -3.80 28.09
N GLY A 52 -15.54 -4.74 28.15
CA GLY A 52 -15.86 -5.63 27.03
C GLY A 52 -16.39 -4.89 25.81
N ASP A 53 -17.25 -3.90 26.00
CA ASP A 53 -17.77 -3.04 24.92
C ASP A 53 -16.63 -2.24 24.26
N PHE A 54 -15.70 -1.71 25.07
CA PHE A 54 -14.51 -0.99 24.56
C PHE A 54 -13.56 -1.91 23.79
N GLN A 55 -13.30 -3.11 24.30
CA GLN A 55 -12.50 -4.13 23.60
C GLN A 55 -13.12 -4.48 22.25
N THR A 56 -14.44 -4.73 22.21
CA THR A 56 -15.17 -5.01 20.98
C THR A 56 -15.02 -3.89 19.96
N SER A 57 -15.17 -2.63 20.40
CA SER A 57 -15.01 -1.46 19.53
C SER A 57 -13.59 -1.30 18.97
N ILE A 58 -12.56 -1.56 19.78
CA ILE A 58 -11.16 -1.53 19.33
C ILE A 58 -10.91 -2.61 18.29
N THR A 59 -11.33 -3.85 18.56
CA THR A 59 -11.11 -4.98 17.64
C THR A 59 -11.72 -4.69 16.27
N GLN A 60 -12.98 -4.21 16.24
CA GLN A 60 -13.64 -3.83 14.99
C GLN A 60 -12.90 -2.72 14.23
N GLN A 61 -12.36 -1.71 14.94
CA GLN A 61 -11.56 -0.66 14.31
C GLN A 61 -10.26 -1.19 13.71
N ILE A 62 -9.60 -2.14 14.39
CA ILE A 62 -8.38 -2.78 13.88
C ILE A 62 -8.68 -3.60 12.63
N GLU A 63 -9.72 -4.44 12.64
CA GLU A 63 -10.13 -5.26 11.48
C GLU A 63 -10.47 -4.39 10.26
N ASN A 64 -11.15 -3.27 10.47
CA ASN A 64 -11.46 -2.30 9.41
C ASN A 64 -10.19 -1.65 8.84
N PHE A 65 -9.22 -1.33 9.69
CA PHE A 65 -7.94 -0.77 9.28
C PHE A 65 -7.11 -1.78 8.47
N GLU A 66 -7.03 -3.03 8.94
CA GLU A 66 -6.36 -4.13 8.24
C GLU A 66 -6.96 -4.34 6.84
N THR A 67 -8.29 -4.38 6.75
CA THR A 67 -9.01 -4.52 5.46
C THR A 67 -8.67 -3.36 4.51
N SER A 68 -8.67 -2.14 5.03
CA SER A 68 -8.38 -0.93 4.23
C SER A 68 -6.93 -0.90 3.72
N ILE A 69 -5.97 -1.28 4.57
CA ILE A 69 -4.56 -1.43 4.18
C ILE A 69 -4.43 -2.48 3.10
N ASN A 70 -4.99 -3.68 3.32
CA ASN A 70 -4.86 -4.78 2.38
C ASN A 70 -5.42 -4.37 1.01
N GLN A 71 -6.58 -3.71 0.96
CA GLN A 71 -7.12 -3.21 -0.30
C GLN A 71 -6.20 -2.18 -0.97
N THR A 72 -5.63 -1.26 -0.20
CA THR A 72 -4.70 -0.24 -0.73
C THR A 72 -3.44 -0.88 -1.30
N VAL A 73 -2.86 -1.84 -0.57
CA VAL A 73 -1.67 -2.58 -1.01
C VAL A 73 -1.96 -3.37 -2.27
N GLN A 74 -3.11 -4.03 -2.36
CA GLN A 74 -3.50 -4.76 -3.57
C GLN A 74 -3.70 -3.82 -4.76
N ASN A 75 -4.41 -2.71 -4.58
CA ASN A 75 -4.58 -1.71 -5.65
C ASN A 75 -3.23 -1.17 -6.15
N LEU A 76 -2.25 -0.96 -5.25
CA LEU A 76 -0.89 -0.56 -5.63
C LEU A 76 -0.16 -1.68 -6.37
N ALA A 77 -0.26 -2.92 -5.91
CA ALA A 77 0.36 -4.08 -6.56
C ALA A 77 -0.20 -4.30 -7.98
N ASP A 78 -1.52 -4.20 -8.13
CA ASP A 78 -2.20 -4.29 -9.42
C ASP A 78 -1.79 -3.13 -10.33
N SER A 79 -1.71 -1.90 -9.79
CA SER A 79 -1.28 -0.72 -10.56
C SER A 79 0.15 -0.89 -11.07
N ILE A 80 1.10 -1.32 -10.22
CA ILE A 80 2.50 -1.58 -10.60
C ILE A 80 2.58 -2.69 -11.65
N SER A 81 1.84 -3.77 -11.46
CA SER A 81 1.81 -4.89 -12.40
C SER A 81 1.24 -4.48 -13.76
N SER A 82 0.25 -3.58 -13.77
CA SER A 82 -0.35 -3.05 -15.00
C SER A 82 0.48 -1.97 -15.70
N THR A 83 1.48 -1.35 -15.04
CA THR A 83 2.18 -0.17 -15.57
C THR A 83 3.51 -0.43 -16.29
N GLN A 84 4.09 -1.63 -16.27
CA GLN A 84 5.26 -1.94 -17.12
C GLN A 84 5.71 -3.40 -16.97
N ALA A 85 5.32 -4.27 -17.92
CA ALA A 85 6.17 -5.41 -18.23
C ALA A 85 7.47 -4.84 -18.80
N PHE A 86 8.59 -4.95 -18.08
CA PHE A 86 9.88 -4.47 -18.55
C PHE A 86 10.68 -5.65 -19.10
N HIS A 87 10.99 -5.59 -20.39
CA HIS A 87 11.69 -6.67 -21.07
C HIS A 87 13.07 -6.19 -21.52
N ARG A 88 14.07 -7.05 -21.31
CA ARG A 88 15.44 -6.83 -21.76
C ARG A 88 15.80 -7.81 -22.84
N TYR A 89 16.35 -7.29 -23.92
CA TYR A 89 16.81 -8.08 -25.05
C TYR A 89 18.25 -7.74 -25.37
N LYS A 90 18.93 -8.69 -26.02
CA LYS A 90 20.29 -8.55 -26.48
C LYS A 90 20.34 -8.85 -27.97
N LEU A 91 21.03 -8.00 -28.72
CA LEU A 91 21.32 -8.20 -30.13
C LEU A 91 22.82 -8.02 -30.32
N ILE A 92 23.49 -9.02 -30.87
CA ILE A 92 24.88 -8.92 -31.29
C ILE A 92 24.84 -8.59 -32.78
N ILE A 93 25.63 -7.61 -33.20
CA ILE A 93 25.75 -7.21 -34.60
C ILE A 93 26.70 -8.20 -35.32
N ASP A 94 26.17 -8.92 -36.30
CA ASP A 94 26.88 -10.00 -37.00
C ASP A 94 27.78 -9.51 -38.15
N GLU A 95 27.59 -8.27 -38.61
CA GLU A 95 28.44 -7.61 -39.59
C GLU A 95 28.35 -6.09 -39.45
N THR A 96 29.45 -5.39 -39.79
CA THR A 96 29.50 -3.92 -39.72
C THR A 96 28.38 -3.32 -40.55
N THR A 97 27.51 -2.54 -39.90
CA THR A 97 26.37 -1.92 -40.55
C THR A 97 26.77 -0.56 -41.12
N GLU A 98 26.35 -0.25 -42.35
CA GLU A 98 26.62 1.05 -42.97
C GLU A 98 25.97 2.21 -42.20
N ASN A 99 26.57 3.40 -42.26
CA ASN A 99 25.98 4.60 -41.67
C ASN A 99 24.58 4.85 -42.25
N GLY A 100 23.61 5.14 -41.39
CA GLY A 100 22.23 5.34 -41.84
C GLY A 100 21.43 4.05 -42.06
N ALA A 101 21.98 2.87 -41.75
CA ALA A 101 21.26 1.61 -41.93
C ALA A 101 20.18 1.37 -40.88
N GLU A 102 19.18 0.56 -41.27
CA GLU A 102 18.16 0.05 -40.38
C GLU A 102 18.61 -1.25 -39.72
N VAL A 103 18.32 -1.37 -38.42
CA VAL A 103 18.59 -2.54 -37.59
C VAL A 103 17.27 -3.12 -37.12
N ILE A 104 17.07 -4.42 -37.35
CA ILE A 104 15.90 -5.16 -36.87
C ILE A 104 16.20 -5.65 -35.45
N LEU A 105 15.33 -5.29 -34.52
CA LEU A 105 15.41 -5.62 -33.11
C LEU A 105 14.70 -6.96 -32.82
N PRO A 106 15.16 -7.71 -31.80
CA PRO A 106 14.50 -8.92 -31.31
C PRO A 106 13.20 -8.64 -30.51
N CYS A 107 12.72 -7.40 -30.52
CA CYS A 107 11.53 -6.97 -29.79
C CYS A 107 10.76 -5.90 -30.57
N ASN A 108 9.46 -5.84 -30.31
CA ASN A 108 8.62 -4.76 -30.81
C ASN A 108 8.49 -3.68 -29.73
N TYR A 109 8.22 -2.46 -30.16
CA TYR A 109 7.99 -1.30 -29.31
C TYR A 109 7.00 -0.34 -29.96
N LYS A 110 6.41 0.55 -29.16
CA LYS A 110 5.51 1.60 -29.66
C LYS A 110 6.29 2.88 -29.99
N VAL A 111 6.27 3.29 -31.25
CA VAL A 111 7.03 4.44 -31.77
C VAL A 111 6.52 5.74 -31.14
N GLY A 112 7.45 6.55 -30.64
CA GLY A 112 7.17 7.86 -30.04
C GLY A 112 6.60 7.82 -28.61
N ALA A 113 6.49 6.64 -27.98
CA ALA A 113 5.91 6.48 -26.65
C ALA A 113 6.94 6.53 -25.49
N GLU A 114 8.22 6.77 -25.79
CA GLU A 114 9.34 6.77 -24.82
C GLU A 114 9.51 5.43 -24.08
N VAL A 115 9.20 4.33 -24.77
CA VAL A 115 9.20 2.98 -24.19
C VAL A 115 10.43 2.15 -24.51
N LEU A 116 11.30 2.61 -25.42
CA LEU A 116 12.53 1.92 -25.83
C LEU A 116 13.76 2.71 -25.37
N ASP A 117 14.65 2.05 -24.63
CA ASP A 117 16.03 2.50 -24.43
C ASP A 117 16.99 1.53 -25.12
N VAL A 118 17.98 2.10 -25.82
CA VAL A 118 19.03 1.36 -26.53
C VAL A 118 20.38 1.69 -25.92
N TYR A 119 21.19 0.66 -25.68
CA TYR A 119 22.55 0.78 -25.18
C TYR A 119 23.50 0.07 -26.14
N LEU A 120 24.62 0.70 -26.47
CA LEU A 120 25.70 0.11 -27.26
C LEU A 120 26.88 -0.18 -26.34
N ASN A 121 27.27 -1.44 -26.20
CA ASN A 121 28.38 -1.88 -25.34
C ASN A 121 28.31 -1.31 -23.90
N GLY A 122 27.09 -1.12 -23.38
CA GLY A 122 26.81 -0.57 -22.06
C GLY A 122 26.62 0.95 -21.99
N GLU A 123 26.87 1.70 -23.07
CA GLU A 123 26.63 3.14 -23.15
C GLU A 123 25.24 3.44 -23.71
N ARG A 124 24.47 4.29 -23.01
CA ARG A 124 23.10 4.65 -23.46
C ARG A 124 23.18 5.50 -24.72
N LEU A 125 22.46 5.08 -25.75
CA LEU A 125 22.33 5.85 -26.98
C LEU A 125 21.28 6.97 -26.84
N VAL A 126 21.52 8.08 -27.53
CA VAL A 126 20.61 9.22 -27.60
C VAL A 126 19.65 9.00 -28.78
N LYS A 127 18.35 9.05 -28.52
CA LYS A 127 17.33 9.04 -29.56
C LYS A 127 17.30 10.38 -30.30
N ALA A 128 17.34 10.34 -31.62
CA ALA A 128 17.14 11.49 -32.49
C ALA A 128 15.64 11.76 -32.72
N ASP A 129 15.28 13.03 -32.96
CA ASP A 129 13.90 13.43 -33.29
C ASP A 129 13.48 13.05 -34.73
N SER A 130 14.47 12.89 -35.61
CA SER A 130 14.33 12.48 -37.00
C SER A 130 15.63 11.83 -37.50
N ALA A 131 15.60 11.19 -38.67
CA ALA A 131 16.76 10.53 -39.25
C ALA A 131 17.95 11.47 -39.54
N ASP A 132 17.70 12.78 -39.65
CA ASP A 132 18.68 13.80 -40.05
C ASP A 132 19.03 14.78 -38.91
N THR A 133 18.59 14.50 -37.69
CA THR A 133 18.87 15.31 -36.49
C THR A 133 19.94 14.68 -35.61
N GLU A 134 20.52 15.50 -34.72
CA GLU A 134 21.52 15.07 -33.74
C GLU A 134 20.97 13.97 -32.81
N GLY A 135 21.74 12.89 -32.66
CA GLY A 135 21.39 11.68 -31.92
C GLY A 135 22.20 10.49 -32.44
N HIS A 136 21.96 9.31 -31.91
CA HIS A 136 22.66 8.07 -32.30
C HIS A 136 21.74 7.12 -33.07
N TYR A 137 20.43 7.12 -32.76
CA TYR A 137 19.43 6.30 -33.44
C TYR A 137 18.07 7.00 -33.54
N TYR A 138 17.26 6.58 -34.50
CA TYR A 138 15.88 7.01 -34.71
C TYR A 138 14.94 5.80 -34.74
N GLU A 139 13.74 5.94 -34.18
CA GLU A 139 12.70 4.89 -34.21
C GLU A 139 12.00 4.87 -35.56
N VAL A 140 12.03 3.74 -36.27
CA VAL A 140 11.44 3.64 -37.61
C VAL A 140 9.94 3.35 -37.50
N GLY A 141 9.09 4.24 -37.99
CA GLY A 141 7.64 4.05 -38.03
C GLY A 141 6.87 5.36 -37.87
N GLU A 142 5.54 5.25 -37.89
CA GLU A 142 4.65 6.38 -37.61
C GLU A 142 4.42 6.50 -36.10
N LYS A 143 4.14 7.70 -35.61
CA LYS A 143 3.82 7.90 -34.19
C LYS A 143 2.67 6.97 -33.77
N ASP A 144 2.84 6.34 -32.60
CA ASP A 144 1.92 5.36 -32.02
C ASP A 144 1.81 4.01 -32.76
N SER A 145 2.54 3.78 -33.85
CA SER A 145 2.62 2.46 -34.50
C SER A 145 3.52 1.50 -33.72
N ILE A 146 3.34 0.21 -33.95
CA ILE A 146 4.28 -0.82 -33.50
C ILE A 146 5.42 -0.92 -34.52
N SER A 147 6.65 -1.06 -34.03
CA SER A 147 7.84 -1.27 -34.84
C SER A 147 8.81 -2.19 -34.13
N ASN A 148 9.64 -2.88 -34.90
CA ASN A 148 10.80 -3.62 -34.43
C ASN A 148 12.09 -3.13 -35.08
N LYS A 149 12.11 -1.90 -35.62
CA LYS A 149 13.28 -1.38 -36.33
C LYS A 149 13.74 -0.06 -35.77
N ILE A 150 15.05 0.13 -35.71
CA ILE A 150 15.67 1.44 -35.50
C ILE A 150 16.57 1.76 -36.68
N LYS A 151 16.84 3.04 -36.90
CA LYS A 151 17.80 3.50 -37.88
C LYS A 151 18.96 4.17 -37.15
N ILE A 152 20.19 3.74 -37.41
CA ILE A 152 21.37 4.40 -36.86
C ILE A 152 21.60 5.71 -37.65
N THR A 153 21.88 6.82 -36.96
CA THR A 153 22.08 8.12 -37.62
C THR A 153 23.35 8.14 -38.47
N ALA A 154 23.43 9.03 -39.47
CA ALA A 154 24.52 9.07 -40.45
C ALA A 154 25.93 9.27 -39.85
N ASP A 155 26.03 9.83 -38.64
CA ASP A 155 27.30 10.05 -37.94
C ASP A 155 27.72 8.86 -37.06
N TRP A 156 26.91 7.81 -36.99
CA TRP A 156 27.12 6.61 -36.19
C TRP A 156 27.20 5.36 -37.06
N LYS A 157 27.94 4.38 -36.56
CA LYS A 157 28.09 3.05 -37.15
C LYS A 157 28.06 2.00 -36.06
N LEU A 158 27.66 0.79 -36.45
CA LEU A 158 27.77 -0.41 -35.62
C LEU A 158 28.82 -1.30 -36.26
N GLU A 159 29.79 -1.73 -35.46
CA GLU A 159 30.86 -2.61 -35.88
C GLU A 159 30.46 -4.08 -35.67
N ASP A 160 31.20 -4.98 -36.33
CA ASP A 160 31.06 -6.42 -36.07
C ASP A 160 31.31 -6.72 -34.58
N GLU A 161 30.52 -7.62 -33.99
CA GLU A 161 30.50 -7.99 -32.58
C GLU A 161 29.97 -6.93 -31.59
N ASP A 162 29.48 -5.76 -32.05
CA ASP A 162 28.85 -4.78 -31.17
C ASP A 162 27.61 -5.36 -30.47
N LEU A 163 27.47 -5.08 -29.16
CA LEU A 163 26.33 -5.52 -28.37
C LEU A 163 25.33 -4.38 -28.18
N LEU A 164 24.11 -4.59 -28.68
CA LEU A 164 22.94 -3.78 -28.35
C LEU A 164 22.16 -4.41 -27.20
N ASP A 165 22.15 -3.73 -26.04
CA ASP A 165 21.24 -4.03 -24.93
C ASP A 165 19.99 -3.16 -25.07
N LEU A 166 18.82 -3.79 -25.16
CA LEU A 166 17.54 -3.14 -25.40
C LEU A 166 16.66 -3.28 -24.17
N SER A 167 16.00 -2.19 -23.79
CA SER A 167 15.09 -2.13 -22.65
C SER A 167 13.75 -1.58 -23.12
N VAL A 168 12.72 -2.45 -23.14
CA VAL A 168 11.37 -2.11 -23.60
C VAL A 168 10.38 -2.12 -22.45
N ARG A 169 9.59 -1.05 -22.35
CA ARG A 169 8.51 -0.86 -21.37
C ARG A 169 7.15 -1.16 -22.01
N GLY A 170 6.56 -2.31 -21.69
CA GLY A 170 5.27 -2.77 -22.19
C GLY A 170 5.38 -4.06 -23.01
N GLU A 171 4.24 -4.67 -23.29
CA GLU A 171 4.12 -5.80 -24.21
C GLU A 171 3.59 -5.28 -25.54
N TYR A 172 4.36 -5.51 -26.60
CA TYR A 172 4.02 -5.12 -27.95
C TYR A 172 4.17 -6.34 -28.84
N ASP A 173 3.07 -6.80 -29.39
CA ASP A 173 3.07 -7.89 -30.36
C ASP A 173 2.80 -7.31 -31.75
N ASP A 174 3.42 -7.88 -32.78
CA ASP A 174 3.26 -7.50 -34.19
C ASP A 174 2.04 -8.22 -34.81
N SER A 175 1.18 -8.80 -33.96
CA SER A 175 -0.02 -9.52 -34.38
C SER A 175 -1.16 -8.55 -34.67
N GLU A 176 -1.12 -7.96 -35.88
CA GLU A 176 -2.34 -7.78 -36.68
C GLU A 176 -2.77 -9.09 -37.34
#